data_AF-A0A084XWM8-F1
#
_entry.id   AF-A0A084XWM8-F1
#
_cell.length_a   1.000
_cell.length_b   1.000
_cell.length_c   1.000
_cell.angle_alpha   90.00
_cell.angle_beta   90.00
_cell.angle_gamma   90.00
#
_symmetry.space_group_name_H-M   'P 1'
#
loop_
_entity.id
_entity.type
_entity.pdbx_description
1 polymer ?
#
loop_
_entity_poly.entity_id
_entity_poly.type
_entity_poly.pdbx_seq_one_letter_code
_entity_poly.pdbx_strand_id
1 'polypeptide(L)' 'MKVMMVMEDDGCALLIRPEDEEGRALLAAFGVAGEFKTRLGSSAELPGVSAAQVAAIYERVPATLD' A
#
# COMPACT_ATOMS: atom_id res chain seq x y z
N MET A 1 -0.55 12.36 6.05
CA MET A 1 -1.08 11.02 5.67
C MET A 1 -0.60 9.98 6.66
N LYS A 2 -1.48 9.10 7.14
CA LYS A 2 -1.11 8.02 8.06
C LYS A 2 -1.32 6.65 7.42
N VAL A 3 -0.25 5.86 7.32
CA VAL A 3 -0.28 4.48 6.81
C VAL A 3 -0.07 3.53 7.98
N MET A 4 -0.95 2.53 8.11
CA MET A 4 -0.94 1.58 9.23
C MET A 4 -1.18 0.17 8.71
N MET A 5 -0.51 -0.81 9.30
CA MET A 5 -0.90 -2.20 9.19
C MET A 5 -1.85 -2.52 10.33
N VAL A 6 -3.04 -3.03 10.00
CA VAL A 6 -4.08 -3.43 10.95
C VAL A 6 -4.13 -4.95 10.99
N MET A 7 -4.05 -5.54 12.18
CA MET A 7 -4.25 -6.98 12.37
C MET A 7 -5.75 -7.26 12.37
N GLU A 8 -6.19 -8.17 11.52
CA GLU A 8 -7.54 -8.71 11.47
C GLU A 8 -7.52 -10.18 11.90
N ASP A 9 -8.66 -10.73 12.30
CA ASP A 9 -8.75 -12.09 12.86
C ASP A 9 -8.19 -13.18 11.93
N ASP A 10 -8.11 -12.90 10.62
CA ASP A 10 -7.68 -13.82 9.59
C ASP A 10 -6.59 -13.23 8.65
N GLY A 11 -5.86 -12.20 9.09
CA GLY A 11 -4.73 -11.66 8.34
C GLY A 11 -4.31 -10.24 8.70
N CYS A 12 -3.62 -9.58 7.77
CA CYS A 12 -3.24 -8.18 7.89
C CYS A 12 -3.97 -7.36 6.83
N ALA A 13 -4.35 -6.13 7.18
CA ALA A 13 -4.85 -5.14 6.23
C ALA A 13 -3.94 -3.91 6.23
N LEU A 14 -3.73 -3.34 5.05
CA LEU A 14 -3.13 -2.01 4.91
C LEU A 14 -4.25 -0.97 5.00
N LEU A 15 -4.09 0.00 5.89
CA LEU A 15 -4.98 1.14 6.06
C LEU A 15 -4.22 2.43 5.78
N ILE A 16 -4.78 3.27 4.92
CA ILE A 16 -4.26 4.61 4.62
C ILE A 16 -5.35 5.62 4.99
N ARG A 17 -5.05 6.48 5.97
CA ARG A 17 -5.95 7.54 6.44
C ARG A 17 -5.41 8.91 6.00
N PRO A 18 -6.21 9.72 5.30
CA PRO A 18 -5.86 11.11 5.06
C PRO A 18 -6.01 11.91 6.35
N GLU A 19 -5.02 12.74 6.68
CA GLU A 19 -5.02 13.56 7.89
C GLU A 19 -5.55 14.98 7.62
N ASP A 20 -5.56 15.38 6.37
CA ASP A 20 -5.88 16.73 5.89
C ASP A 20 -6.57 16.67 4.51
N GLU A 21 -6.85 17.85 3.96
CA GLU A 21 -7.51 18.00 2.65
C GLU A 21 -6.62 17.55 1.50
N GLU A 22 -5.32 17.74 1.61
CA GLU A 22 -4.35 17.31 0.60
C GLU A 22 -4.36 15.78 0.46
N GLY A 23 -4.32 15.05 1.58
CA GLY A 23 -4.42 13.59 1.59
C GLY A 23 -5.75 13.09 1.04
N ARG A 24 -6.86 13.79 1.33
CA ARG A 24 -8.18 13.46 0.75
C ARG A 24 -8.20 13.65 -0.76
N ALA A 25 -7.68 14.77 -1.24
CA ALA A 25 -7.61 15.07 -2.67
C ALA A 25 -6.74 14.05 -3.42
N LEU A 26 -5.62 13.63 -2.81
CA LEU A 26 -4.77 12.57 -3.35
C LEU A 26 -5.54 11.26 -3.50
N LEU A 27 -6.20 10.78 -2.44
CA LEU A 27 -6.98 9.54 -2.50
C LEU A 27 -8.14 9.64 -3.49
N ALA A 28 -8.80 10.80 -3.57
CA ALA A 28 -9.86 11.05 -4.54
C ALA A 28 -9.37 11.00 -5.99
N ALA A 29 -8.14 11.44 -6.28
CA ALA A 29 -7.53 11.32 -7.61
C ALA A 29 -7.36 9.86 -8.08
N PHE A 30 -7.30 8.92 -7.13
CA PHE A 30 -7.29 7.48 -7.39
C PHE A 30 -8.68 6.83 -7.22
N GLY A 31 -9.75 7.63 -7.13
CA GLY A 31 -11.13 7.16 -7.01
C GLY A 31 -11.50 6.64 -5.62
N VAL A 32 -10.69 6.91 -4.60
CA VAL A 32 -10.96 6.50 -3.22
C VAL A 32 -11.61 7.65 -2.47
N ALA A 33 -12.85 7.44 -2.01
CA ALA A 33 -13.55 8.38 -1.16
C ALA A 33 -13.25 8.11 0.32
N GLY A 34 -12.34 8.89 0.92
CA GLY A 34 -12.01 8.80 2.33
C GLY A 34 -10.77 7.93 2.60
N GLU A 35 -10.90 6.92 3.46
CA GLU A 35 -9.80 6.04 3.84
C GLU A 35 -9.66 4.86 2.86
N PHE A 36 -8.44 4.51 2.51
CA PHE A 36 -8.17 3.32 1.73
C PHE A 36 -7.85 2.15 2.66
N LYS A 37 -8.58 1.05 2.55
CA LYS A 37 -8.30 -0.18 3.27
C LYS A 37 -8.27 -1.35 2.29
N THR A 38 -7.18 -2.11 2.28
CA THR A 38 -7.06 -3.33 1.49
C THR A 38 -6.48 -4.45 2.32
N ARG A 39 -6.99 -5.67 2.14
CA ARG A 39 -6.45 -6.83 2.82
C ARG A 39 -5.16 -7.26 2.13
N LEU A 40 -4.12 -7.43 2.92
CA LEU A 40 -2.90 -8.06 2.45
C LEU A 40 -3.21 -9.55 2.37
N GLY A 41 -3.30 -10.09 1.16
CA GLY A 41 -3.34 -11.54 1.01
C GLY A 41 -2.11 -12.13 1.69
N SER A 42 -2.24 -13.34 2.28
CA SER A 42 -1.05 -14.17 2.39
C SER A 42 -0.49 -14.28 0.97
N SER A 43 0.82 -14.33 0.80
CA SER A 43 1.44 -14.60 -0.50
C SER A 43 0.98 -15.97 -0.99
N ALA A 44 -0.26 -16.09 -1.47
CA ALA A 44 -0.65 -17.07 -2.44
C ALA A 44 0.27 -16.74 -3.59
N GLU A 45 1.25 -17.61 -3.80
CA GLU A 45 2.29 -17.51 -4.82
C GLU A 45 1.73 -16.75 -6.01
N LEU A 46 2.16 -15.50 -6.20
CA LEU A 46 1.86 -14.78 -7.44
C LEU A 46 2.41 -15.69 -8.53
N PRO A 47 1.56 -16.35 -9.35
CA PRO A 47 2.06 -17.35 -10.27
C PRO A 47 2.88 -16.58 -11.31
N GLY A 48 4.21 -16.74 -11.26
CA GLY A 48 5.11 -16.26 -12.29
C GLY A 48 5.83 -14.94 -12.04
N VAL A 49 5.94 -14.42 -10.81
CA VAL A 49 6.86 -13.31 -10.50
C VAL A 49 8.08 -13.82 -9.75
N SER A 50 9.21 -13.94 -10.47
CA SER A 50 10.50 -14.28 -9.86
C SER A 50 11.04 -13.12 -9.03
N ALA A 51 11.85 -13.42 -8.01
CA ALA A 51 12.52 -12.41 -7.19
C ALA A 51 13.35 -11.41 -8.03
N ALA A 52 13.89 -11.85 -9.17
CA ALA A 52 14.61 -11.00 -10.11
C ALA A 52 13.70 -9.96 -10.81
N GLN A 53 12.46 -10.34 -11.15
CA GLN A 53 11.48 -9.41 -11.72
C GLN A 53 11.01 -8.39 -10.69
N VAL A 54 10.86 -8.80 -9.42
CA VAL A 54 10.58 -7.86 -8.33
C VAL A 54 11.75 -6.88 -8.17
N ALA A 55 12.99 -7.37 -8.08
CA ALA A 55 14.17 -6.52 -7.94
C ALA A 55 14.30 -5.49 -9.07
N ALA A 56 14.05 -5.88 -10.32
CA ALA A 56 14.08 -4.97 -11.47
C ALA A 56 13.01 -3.86 -11.40
N ILE A 57 11.85 -4.11 -10.79
CA ILE A 57 10.81 -3.08 -10.57
C ILE A 57 11.25 -2.09 -9.47
N TYR A 58 12.00 -2.57 -8.48
CA TYR A 58 12.44 -1.80 -7.31
C TYR A 58 13.82 -1.13 -7.45
N GLU A 59 14.48 -1.19 -8.61
CA GLU A 59 15.75 -0.49 -8.87
C GLU A 59 15.65 1.06 -8.90
N ARG A 60 14.51 1.64 -8.53
CA ARG A 60 14.49 3.04 -8.09
C ARG A 60 14.94 3.10 -6.63
N VAL A 61 16.10 3.72 -6.41
CA VAL A 61 16.65 4.09 -5.09
C VAL A 61 15.51 4.45 -4.13
N PRO A 62 15.37 3.76 -2.97
CA PRO A 62 14.37 4.15 -1.99
C PRO A 62 14.64 5.59 -1.61
N ALA A 63 13.67 6.47 -1.84
CA ALA A 63 13.75 7.85 -1.39
C ALA A 63 13.88 7.82 0.13
N THR A 64 15.07 8.14 0.65
CA THR A 64 15.23 8.52 2.05
C THR A 64 14.37 9.75 2.28
N LEU A 65 13.31 9.59 3.07
CA LEU A 65 12.59 10.72 3.63
C LEU A 65 13.49 11.28 4.75
N ASP A 66 13.96 12.51 4.55
CA ASP A 66 14.74 13.30 5.51
C ASP A 66 13.81 13.89 6.60
#